data_AF-A0A498R3R3-F1
#
_entry.id   AF-A0A498R3R3-F1
#
_cell.length_a   1.000
_cell.length_b   1.000
_cell.length_c   1.000
_cell.angle_alpha   90.00
_cell.angle_beta   90.00
_cell.angle_gamma   90.00
#
_symmetry.space_group_name_H-M   'P 1'
#
loop_
_entity.id
_entity.type
_entity.pdbx_description
1 polymer ?
#
loop_
_entity_poly.entity_id
_entity_poly.type
_entity_poly.pdbx_seq_one_letter_code
_entity_poly.pdbx_strand_id
1 'polypeptide(L)' 'MHDQKELWREIEQLQEKLHEIVSKKGINSPEAIRVSQEFRNKMKEYHDSKNQYEP' A
#
# COMPACT_ATOMS: atom_id res chain seq x y z
N MET A 1 -16.03 -6.46 5.15
CA MET A 1 -14.90 -5.85 5.88
C MET A 1 -13.70 -6.71 5.57
N HIS A 2 -12.67 -6.19 4.91
CA HIS A 2 -11.40 -6.92 4.83
C HIS A 2 -10.84 -7.05 6.24
N ASP A 3 -10.34 -8.23 6.58
CA ASP A 3 -9.65 -8.44 7.85
C ASP A 3 -8.41 -7.55 7.88
N GLN A 4 -8.13 -6.90 9.00
CA GLN A 4 -6.98 -5.99 9.12
C GLN A 4 -5.65 -6.69 8.75
N LYS A 5 -5.55 -8.00 8.96
CA LYS A 5 -4.39 -8.80 8.56
C LYS A 5 -4.25 -8.91 7.04
N GLU A 6 -5.36 -8.99 6.32
CA GLU A 6 -5.36 -9.06 4.86
C GLU A 6 -4.94 -7.72 4.26
N LEU A 7 -5.49 -6.61 4.77
CA LEU A 7 -5.07 -5.25 4.38
C LEU A 7 -3.57 -5.04 4.62
N TRP A 8 -3.06 -5.50 5.76
CA TRP A 8 -1.62 -5.40 6.07
C TRP A 8 -0.77 -6.21 5.10
N ARG A 9 -1.17 -7.44 4.77
CA ARG A 9 -0.46 -8.29 3.81
C ARG A 9 -0.41 -7.66 2.42
N GLU A 10 -1.51 -7.05 1.98
CA GLU A 10 -1.55 -6.33 0.69
C GLU A 10 -0.64 -5.09 0.68
N ILE A 11 -0.54 -4.38 1.82
CA ILE A 11 0.40 -3.26 2.00
C ILE A 11 1.86 -3.75 1.86
N GLU A 12 2.22 -4.87 2.49
CA GLU A 12 3.56 -5.45 2.39
C GLU A 12 3.91 -5.83 0.94
N GLN A 13 2.98 -6.46 0.23
CA GLN A 13 3.17 -6.80 -1.18
C GLN A 13 3.35 -5.56 -2.07
N LEU A 14 2.58 -4.50 -1.82
CA LEU A 14 2.72 -3.23 -2.55
C LEU A 14 4.05 -2.54 -2.25
N GLN A 15 4.55 -2.63 -1.01
CA GLN A 15 5.86 -2.12 -0.62
C GLN A 15 7.00 -2.86 -1.34
N GLU A 16 6.97 -4.19 -1.36
CA GLU A 16 7.97 -5.00 -2.07
C GLU A 16 7.96 -4.71 -3.58
N LYS A 17 6.76 -4.64 -4.17
CA LYS A 17 6.58 -4.30 -5.58
C LYS A 17 7.10 -2.90 -5.91
N LEU A 18 6.83 -1.93 -5.05
CA LEU A 18 7.34 -0.57 -5.22
C LEU A 18 8.86 -0.55 -5.16
N HIS A 19 9.46 -1.23 -4.19
CA HIS A 19 10.92 -1.33 -4.07
C HIS A 19 11.55 -1.93 -5.32
N GLU A 20 10.98 -3.02 -5.85
CA GLU A 20 11.45 -3.64 -7.09
C GLU A 20 11.36 -2.69 -8.29
N ILE A 21 10.23 -2.01 -8.46
CA ILE A 21 10.02 -1.07 -9.57
C ILE A 21 10.95 0.13 -9.46
N VAL A 22 11.13 0.68 -8.26
CA VAL A 22 12.06 1.79 -8.01
C VAL A 22 13.49 1.36 -8.32
N SER A 23 13.89 0.14 -7.93
CA SER A 23 15.22 -0.40 -8.22
C SER A 23 15.46 -0.60 -9.72
N LYS A 24 14.45 -1.07 -10.48
CA LYS A 24 14.58 -1.37 -11.92
C LYS A 24 14.37 -0.17 -12.83
N LYS A 25 13.39 0.69 -12.51
CA LYS A 25 12.85 1.73 -13.40
C LYS A 25 12.98 3.14 -12.82
N GLY A 26 13.36 3.28 -11.56
CA GLY A 26 13.46 4.56 -10.87
C GLY A 26 12.15 5.02 -10.27
N ILE A 27 12.27 5.90 -9.26
CA ILE A 27 11.16 6.41 -8.46
C ILE A 27 10.16 7.27 -9.23
N ASN A 28 10.59 7.89 -10.33
CA ASN A 28 9.75 8.74 -11.18
C ASN A 28 9.11 7.98 -12.35
N SER A 29 9.29 6.66 -12.43
CA SER A 29 8.65 5.88 -13.48
C SER A 29 7.13 5.88 -13.30
N PRO A 30 6.35 5.88 -14.40
CA PRO A 30 4.88 5.83 -14.31
C PRO A 30 4.38 4.63 -13.48
N GLU A 31 5.09 3.50 -13.52
CA GLU A 31 4.77 2.32 -12.71
C GLU A 31 5.05 2.54 -11.22
N ALA A 32 6.18 3.16 -10.86
CA ALA A 32 6.46 3.49 -9.46
C ALA A 32 5.41 4.45 -8.89
N ILE A 33 4.97 5.43 -9.68
CA ILE A 33 3.93 6.39 -9.28
C ILE A 33 2.60 5.68 -9.06
N ARG A 34 2.19 4.77 -9.98
CA ARG A 34 0.94 4.00 -9.85
C ARG A 34 0.95 3.12 -8.59
N VAL A 35 2.02 2.34 -8.39
CA VAL A 35 2.12 1.47 -7.21
C VAL A 35 2.24 2.28 -5.92
N SER A 36 2.91 3.44 -5.94
CA SER A 36 2.93 4.36 -4.79
C SER A 36 1.54 4.88 -4.43
N GLN A 37 0.70 5.15 -5.43
CA GLN A 37 -0.66 5.61 -5.21
C GLN A 37 -1.55 4.50 -4.64
N GLU A 38 -1.45 3.29 -5.18
CA GLU A 38 -2.13 2.10 -4.65
C GLU A 38 -1.71 1.81 -3.20
N PHE A 39 -0.41 1.87 -2.90
CA PHE A 39 0.13 1.71 -1.55
C PHE A 39 -0.47 2.71 -0.57
N ARG A 40 -0.54 4.00 -0.94
CA ARG A 40 -1.15 5.05 -0.08
C ARG A 40 -2.64 4.82 0.14
N ASN A 41 -3.38 4.42 -0.89
CA ASN A 41 -4.80 4.11 -0.77
C ASN A 41 -5.02 2.96 0.22
N LYS A 42 -4.21 1.90 0.12
CA LYS A 42 -4.32 0.74 1.00
C LYS A 42 -3.95 1.04 2.45
N MET A 43 -2.91 1.85 2.66
CA MET A 43 -2.55 2.38 3.98
C MET A 43 -3.69 3.21 4.59
N LYS A 44 -4.39 4.01 3.77
CA LYS A 44 -5.56 4.77 4.22
C LYS A 44 -6.70 3.82 4.61
N GLU A 45 -7.02 2.83 3.79
CA GLU A 45 -8.04 1.81 4.11
C GLU A 45 -7.73 1.07 5.41
N TYR A 46 -6.46 0.70 5.63
CA TYR A 46 -6.02 0.08 6.87
C TYR A 46 -6.22 1.02 8.07
N HIS A 47 -5.85 2.30 7.93
CA HIS A 47 -6.02 3.28 8.99
C HIS A 47 -7.50 3.56 9.29
N ASP A 48 -8.34 3.75 8.28
CA ASP A 48 -9.79 3.89 8.42
C ASP A 48 -10.42 2.65 9.08
N SER A 49 -9.92 1.44 8.78
CA SER A 49 -10.36 0.20 9.44
C SER A 49 -9.94 0.11 10.91
N LYS A 50 -8.86 0.81 11.31
CA LYS A 50 -8.43 0.91 12.71
C LYS A 50 -9.20 1.98 13.47
N ASN A 51 -9.44 3.13 12.83
CA ASN A 51 -10.14 4.26 13.44
C ASN A 51 -11.63 3.98 13.69
N GLN A 52 -12.22 2.98 13.01
CA GLN A 52 -13.58 2.49 13.30
C GLN A 52 -13.69 1.64 14.58
N TYR A 53 -12.59 1.38 15.29
CA TYR A 53 -12.54 0.58 16.51
C TYR A 53 -12.09 1.35 17.76
N GLU A 54 -11.90 2.67 17.68
CA GLU A 54 -11.68 3.51 18.85
C GLU A 54 -13.02 4.15 19.30
N PRO A 55 -13.55 3.82 20.50
CA PRO A 55 -14.75 4.44 21.07
C PRO A 55 -14.52 5.88 21.56
#